data_AF-A0A3C2ABY3-F1
#
_entry.id   AF-A0A3C2ABY3-F1
#
_cell.length_a   1.000
_cell.length_b   1.000
_cell.length_c   1.000
_cell.angle_alpha   90.00
_cell.angle_beta   90.00
_cell.angle_gamma   90.00
#
_symmetry.space_group_name_H-M   'P 1'
#
loop_
_entity.id
_entity.type
_entity.pdbx_description
1 polymer ?
#
loop_
_entity_poly.entity_id
_entity_poly.type
_entity_poly.pdbx_seq_one_letter_code
_entity_poly.pdbx_strand_id
1 'polypeptide(L)'
;MNPHPIIRQLEQHIAVFQGLLEGQEAAAHRWRPRPDHWCLLEIVCHLYDEERKDFRARTRQALTGGKGEFIPINPEGWVSQHEYLKQDYTEVLRKFLKERAASVAWLRNLQA
;
A
#
# COMPACT_ATOMS: atom_id res chain seq x y z
N MET A 1 2.20 -14.70 20.53
CA MET A 1 1.63 -13.35 20.38
C MET A 1 0.27 -13.48 19.70
N ASN A 2 -0.77 -12.81 20.18
CA ASN A 2 -2.08 -12.82 19.52
C ASN A 2 -2.08 -11.79 18.37
N PRO A 3 -2.27 -12.19 17.09
CA PRO A 3 -2.21 -11.25 15.96
C PRO A 3 -3.47 -10.39 15.80
N HIS A 4 -4.59 -10.74 16.45
CA HIS A 4 -5.89 -10.09 16.25
C HIS A 4 -5.88 -8.57 16.49
N PRO A 5 -5.22 -8.02 17.54
CA PRO A 5 -5.17 -6.58 17.73
C PRO A 5 -4.45 -5.86 16.58
N ILE A 6 -3.37 -6.44 16.06
CA ILE A 6 -2.58 -5.86 14.96
C ILE A 6 -3.39 -5.90 13.65
N ILE A 7 -4.08 -7.02 13.38
CA ILE A 7 -4.96 -7.14 12.21
C ILE A 7 -6.11 -6.11 12.29
N ARG A 8 -6.69 -5.90 13.48
CA ARG A 8 -7.72 -4.87 13.68
C ARG A 8 -7.20 -3.46 13.41
N GLN A 9 -5.99 -3.12 13.83
CA GLN A 9 -5.38 -1.82 13.51
C GLN A 9 -5.21 -1.65 12.00
N LEU A 10 -4.73 -2.68 11.31
CA LEU A 10 -4.57 -2.68 9.86
C LEU A 10 -5.90 -2.43 9.12
N GLU A 11 -7.00 -2.99 9.64
CA GLU A 11 -8.36 -2.77 9.14
C GLU A 11 -8.85 -1.33 9.41
N GLN A 12 -8.63 -0.80 10.60
CA GLN A 12 -9.01 0.57 10.95
C GLN A 12 -8.30 1.61 10.07
N HIS A 13 -7.08 1.33 9.63
CA HIS A 13 -6.33 2.21 8.73
C HIS A 13 -7.02 2.44 7.38
N ILE A 14 -7.92 1.57 6.93
CA ILE A 14 -8.70 1.81 5.70
C ILE A 14 -9.46 3.14 5.84
N ALA A 15 -10.22 3.31 6.92
CA ALA A 15 -11.00 4.52 7.16
C ALA A 15 -10.10 5.76 7.37
N VAL A 16 -8.93 5.57 7.99
CA VAL A 16 -7.93 6.65 8.15
C VAL A 16 -7.42 7.12 6.78
N PHE A 17 -7.02 6.20 5.91
CA PHE A 17 -6.57 6.55 4.56
C PHE A 17 -7.67 7.19 3.74
N GLN A 18 -8.91 6.72 3.84
CA GLN A 18 -10.05 7.36 3.18
C GLN A 18 -10.23 8.80 3.63
N GLY A 19 -10.27 9.05 4.94
CA GLY A 19 -10.44 10.40 5.49
C GLY A 19 -9.30 11.37 5.16
N LEU A 20 -8.08 10.86 4.96
CA LEU A 20 -6.91 11.68 4.61
C LEU A 20 -6.75 11.90 3.09
N LEU A 21 -7.17 10.94 2.27
CA LEU A 21 -6.78 10.89 0.85
C LEU A 21 -7.95 11.04 -0.13
N GLU A 22 -9.18 10.76 0.27
CA GLU A 22 -10.35 11.03 -0.56
C GLU A 22 -10.71 12.52 -0.55
N GLY A 23 -11.39 12.99 -1.61
CA GLY A 23 -11.90 14.37 -1.69
C GLY A 23 -10.84 15.47 -1.86
N GLN A 24 -9.57 15.12 -2.07
CA GLN A 24 -8.50 16.09 -2.29
C GLN A 24 -8.68 16.81 -3.64
N GLU A 25 -8.44 18.12 -3.66
CA GLU A 25 -8.48 18.92 -4.88
C GLU A 25 -7.45 18.43 -5.91
N ALA A 26 -7.78 18.49 -7.21
CA ALA A 26 -6.91 18.00 -8.28
C ALA A 26 -5.52 18.67 -8.28
N ALA A 27 -5.43 19.94 -7.87
CA ALA A 27 -4.17 20.66 -7.73
C ALA A 27 -3.25 20.02 -6.67
N ALA A 28 -3.82 19.46 -5.59
CA ALA A 28 -3.05 18.83 -4.51
C ALA A 28 -2.42 17.50 -4.95
N HIS A 29 -3.01 16.78 -5.92
CA HIS A 29 -2.55 15.45 -6.33
C HIS A 29 -1.10 15.46 -6.83
N ARG A 30 -0.71 16.54 -7.51
CA ARG A 30 0.62 16.70 -8.15
C ARG A 30 1.48 17.79 -7.50
N TRP A 31 0.93 18.51 -6.53
CA TRP A 31 1.69 19.49 -5.78
C TRP A 31 2.80 18.81 -4.98
N ARG A 32 3.97 19.45 -4.92
CA ARG A 32 5.11 19.00 -4.14
C ARG A 32 5.49 20.08 -3.12
N PRO A 33 5.84 19.71 -1.88
CA PRO A 33 6.37 20.68 -0.92
C PRO A 33 7.76 21.18 -1.32
N ARG A 34 8.56 20.33 -2.01
CA ARG A 34 9.87 20.66 -2.59
C ARG A 34 10.12 19.80 -3.84
N PRO A 35 11.02 20.21 -4.76
CA PRO A 35 11.27 19.49 -6.01
C PRO A 35 11.70 18.02 -5.83
N ASP A 36 12.38 17.71 -4.73
CA ASP A 36 12.92 16.39 -4.37
C ASP A 36 11.96 15.53 -3.53
N HIS A 37 10.79 16.07 -3.15
CA HIS A 37 9.80 15.35 -2.34
C HIS A 37 8.68 14.80 -3.21
N TRP A 38 8.09 13.69 -2.79
CA TRP A 38 6.95 13.11 -3.47
C TRP A 38 5.71 14.00 -3.42
N CYS A 39 4.93 13.98 -4.50
CA CYS A 39 3.56 14.49 -4.48
C CYS A 39 2.59 13.44 -3.93
N LEU A 40 1.34 13.84 -3.71
CA LEU A 40 0.32 12.95 -3.15
C LEU A 40 0.04 11.74 -4.06
N LEU A 41 0.04 11.93 -5.38
CA LEU A 41 -0.12 10.83 -6.35
C LEU A 41 0.97 9.77 -6.21
N GLU A 42 2.23 10.18 -6.10
CA GLU A 42 3.35 9.25 -5.90
C GLU A 42 3.25 8.51 -4.57
N ILE A 43 2.83 9.19 -3.50
CA ILE A 43 2.59 8.58 -2.19
C ILE A 43 1.52 7.48 -2.30
N VAL A 44 0.38 7.76 -2.97
CA VAL A 44 -0.70 6.75 -3.09
C VAL A 44 -0.29 5.60 -4.01
N CYS A 45 0.42 5.87 -5.11
CA CYS A 45 0.99 4.83 -5.96
C CYS A 45 1.97 3.93 -5.18
N HIS A 46 2.82 4.53 -4.36
CA HIS A 46 3.75 3.80 -3.51
C HIS A 46 3.01 2.91 -2.51
N LEU A 47 2.01 3.45 -1.78
CA LEU A 47 1.18 2.67 -0.86
C LEU A 47 0.49 1.48 -1.56
N TYR A 48 0.02 1.67 -2.80
CA TYR A 48 -0.58 0.60 -3.59
C TYR A 48 0.41 -0.53 -3.92
N ASP A 49 1.63 -0.19 -4.33
CA ASP A 49 2.66 -1.18 -4.61
C ASP A 49 3.15 -1.87 -3.34
N GLU A 50 3.43 -1.11 -2.27
CA GLU A 50 3.85 -1.61 -0.96
C GLU A 50 2.87 -2.65 -0.40
N GLU A 51 1.57 -2.37 -0.45
CA GLU A 51 0.53 -3.30 0.02
C GLU A 51 0.62 -4.67 -0.66
N ARG A 52 0.92 -4.68 -1.96
CA ARG A 52 0.85 -5.88 -2.81
C ARG A 52 2.17 -6.63 -2.91
N LYS A 53 3.25 -5.88 -3.16
CA LYS A 53 4.57 -6.37 -3.59
C LYS A 53 5.55 -6.46 -2.43
N ASP A 54 5.38 -5.65 -1.39
CA ASP A 54 6.14 -5.78 -0.16
C ASP A 54 5.30 -6.51 0.90
N PHE A 55 4.41 -5.78 1.59
CA PHE A 55 3.72 -6.25 2.79
C PHE A 55 3.06 -7.61 2.62
N ARG A 56 2.11 -7.73 1.69
CA ARG A 56 1.35 -8.98 1.53
C ARG A 56 2.21 -10.12 0.97
N ALA A 57 3.10 -9.82 0.03
CA ALA A 57 3.97 -10.83 -0.58
C ALA A 57 4.95 -11.40 0.45
N ARG A 58 5.63 -10.54 1.21
CA ARG A 58 6.56 -10.94 2.27
C ARG A 58 5.84 -11.66 3.41
N THR A 59 4.68 -11.18 3.83
CA THR A 59 3.89 -11.85 4.87
C THR A 59 3.52 -13.27 4.44
N ARG A 60 3.10 -13.48 3.18
CA ARG A 60 2.86 -14.83 2.65
C ARG A 60 4.12 -15.68 2.66
N GLN A 61 5.24 -15.16 2.15
CA GLN A 61 6.50 -15.91 2.09
C GLN A 61 6.96 -16.34 3.49
N ALA A 62 6.86 -15.44 4.47
CA ALA A 62 7.22 -15.73 5.86
C ALA A 62 6.34 -16.84 6.48
N LEU A 63 5.03 -16.84 6.17
CA LEU A 63 4.09 -17.84 6.69
C LEU A 63 4.20 -19.19 5.99
N THR A 64 4.48 -19.22 4.69
CA THR A 64 4.54 -20.48 3.92
C THR A 64 5.88 -21.20 4.04
N GLY A 65 6.77 -20.74 4.94
CA GLY A 65 7.97 -21.48 5.34
C GLY A 65 9.00 -21.66 4.21
N GLY A 66 9.03 -20.74 3.24
CA GLY A 66 10.05 -20.75 2.20
C GLY A 66 11.43 -20.58 2.83
N LYS A 67 12.18 -21.68 2.96
CA LYS A 67 13.60 -21.65 3.34
C LYS A 67 14.36 -20.98 2.19
N GLY A 68 14.49 -19.66 2.25
CA GLY A 68 15.13 -18.86 1.21
C GLY A 68 15.06 -17.37 1.55
N GLU A 69 15.91 -16.60 0.89
CA GLU A 69 15.92 -15.14 1.03
C GLU A 69 14.60 -14.54 0.53
N PHE A 70 14.20 -13.41 1.10
CA PHE A 70 13.08 -12.64 0.56
C PHE A 70 13.39 -12.23 -0.88
N ILE A 71 12.38 -12.31 -1.76
CA ILE A 71 12.51 -11.80 -3.12
C ILE A 71 12.89 -10.31 -3.04
N PRO A 72 14.01 -9.87 -3.65
CA PRO A 72 14.40 -8.47 -3.64
C PRO A 72 13.33 -7.59 -4.29
N ILE A 73 13.13 -6.42 -3.70
CA ILE A 73 12.22 -5.38 -4.20
C ILE A 73 12.99 -4.06 -4.34
N ASN A 74 12.48 -3.16 -5.17
CA ASN A 74 13.06 -1.83 -5.36
C ASN A 74 11.97 -0.74 -5.26
N PRO A 75 11.52 -0.40 -4.05
CA PRO A 75 10.41 0.54 -3.88
C PRO A 75 10.69 1.93 -4.42
N GLU A 76 11.92 2.43 -4.28
CA GLU A 76 12.33 3.71 -4.85
C GLU A 76 12.34 3.67 -6.39
N GLY A 77 12.82 2.57 -6.97
CA GLY A 77 12.82 2.38 -8.42
C GLY A 77 11.42 2.27 -9.03
N TRP A 78 10.45 1.75 -8.28
CA TRP A 78 9.05 1.60 -8.74
C TRP A 78 8.40 2.92 -9.13
N VAL A 79 8.81 4.03 -8.49
CA VAL A 79 8.29 5.37 -8.80
C VAL A 79 8.43 5.68 -10.30
N SER A 80 9.59 5.36 -10.86
CA SER A 80 9.88 5.56 -12.27
C SER A 80 9.41 4.37 -13.12
N GLN A 81 9.65 3.14 -12.66
CA GLN A 81 9.34 1.91 -13.42
C GLN A 81 7.85 1.69 -13.67
N HIS A 82 6.98 2.10 -12.75
CA HIS A 82 5.52 2.00 -12.90
C HIS A 82 4.88 3.34 -13.27
N GLU A 83 5.70 4.34 -13.61
CA GLU A 83 5.27 5.64 -14.11
C GLU A 83 4.23 6.30 -13.20
N TYR A 84 4.52 6.45 -11.90
CA TYR A 84 3.56 6.94 -10.90
C TYR A 84 2.87 8.24 -11.32
N LEU A 85 3.63 9.19 -11.87
CA LEU A 85 3.09 10.47 -12.35
C LEU A 85 2.17 10.35 -13.57
N LYS A 86 2.06 9.19 -14.23
CA LYS A 86 1.10 8.96 -15.32
C LYS A 86 -0.19 8.28 -14.86
N GLN A 87 -0.26 7.86 -13.59
CA GLN A 87 -1.43 7.21 -13.03
C GLN A 87 -2.56 8.20 -12.73
N ASP A 88 -3.78 7.69 -12.64
CA ASP A 88 -4.94 8.42 -12.11
C ASP A 88 -5.00 8.28 -10.58
N TYR A 89 -5.09 9.42 -9.89
CA TYR A 89 -5.08 9.50 -8.43
C TYR A 89 -6.23 8.72 -7.78
N THR A 90 -7.45 8.98 -8.25
CA THR A 90 -8.66 8.40 -7.68
C THR A 90 -8.68 6.89 -7.91
N GLU A 91 -8.27 6.46 -9.09
CA GLU A 91 -8.21 5.04 -9.44
C GLU A 91 -7.17 4.30 -8.60
N VAL A 92 -5.96 4.86 -8.44
CA VAL A 92 -4.91 4.20 -7.65
C VAL A 92 -5.25 4.16 -6.15
N LEU A 93 -5.88 5.22 -5.61
CA LEU A 93 -6.39 5.22 -4.24
C LEU A 93 -7.42 4.10 -4.03
N ARG A 94 -8.41 4.01 -4.94
CA ARG A 94 -9.42 2.95 -4.88
C ARG A 94 -8.79 1.56 -4.98
N LYS A 95 -7.78 1.38 -5.84
CA LYS A 95 -7.03 0.13 -5.95
C LYS A 95 -6.30 -0.20 -4.64
N PHE A 96 -5.59 0.76 -4.04
CA PHE A 96 -4.93 0.58 -2.75
C PHE A 96 -5.90 0.14 -1.64
N LEU A 97 -7.01 0.86 -1.45
CA LEU A 97 -7.98 0.53 -0.41
C LEU A 97 -8.59 -0.87 -0.60
N LYS A 98 -8.85 -1.25 -1.86
CA LYS A 98 -9.32 -2.60 -2.20
C LYS A 98 -8.27 -3.68 -1.84
N GLU A 99 -7.00 -3.43 -2.13
CA GLU A 99 -5.93 -4.36 -1.78
C GLU A 99 -5.73 -4.49 -0.27
N ARG A 100 -5.82 -3.38 0.47
CA ARG A 100 -5.78 -3.38 1.94
C ARG A 100 -6.92 -4.21 2.54
N ALA A 101 -8.14 -4.03 2.04
CA ALA A 101 -9.28 -4.85 2.45
C ALA A 101 -9.06 -6.34 2.16
N ALA A 102 -8.50 -6.66 0.98
CA ALA A 102 -8.16 -8.04 0.63
C ALA A 102 -7.07 -8.64 1.54
N SER A 103 -6.06 -7.86 1.92
CA SER A 103 -5.03 -8.30 2.87
C SER A 103 -5.61 -8.58 4.25
N VAL A 104 -6.46 -7.70 4.76
CA VAL A 104 -7.15 -7.89 6.06
C VAL A 104 -8.03 -9.14 6.03
N ALA A 105 -8.84 -9.29 4.98
CA ALA A 105 -9.71 -10.45 4.82
C ALA A 105 -8.90 -11.75 4.76
N TRP A 106 -7.77 -11.75 4.05
CA TRP A 106 -6.86 -12.89 4.02
C TRP A 106 -6.29 -13.21 5.41
N LEU A 107 -5.75 -12.21 6.12
CA LEU A 107 -5.16 -12.40 7.45
C LEU A 107 -6.17 -12.94 8.48
N ARG A 108 -7.43 -12.47 8.43
CA ARG A 108 -8.51 -12.95 9.31
C ARG A 108 -8.92 -14.41 9.05
N ASN A 109 -8.63 -14.93 7.86
CA ASN A 109 -8.97 -16.31 7.46
C ASN A 109 -7.79 -17.29 7.61
N LEU A 110 -6.62 -16.81 8.06
CA LEU A 110 -5.52 -17.72 8.39
C LEU A 110 -5.88 -18.55 9.60
N GLN A 111 -5.79 -19.87 9.48
CA GLN A 111 -5.91 -20.78 10.61
C GLN A 111 -4.62 -20.75 11.42
N ALA A 112 -4.78 -20.83 12.74
CA ALA A 112 -3.67 -20.91 13.69
C ALA A 112 -3.08 -22.33 13.73
#